data_AF-C2ERS6-F1
#
_entry.id   AF-C2ERS6-F1
#
_cell.length_a   1.000
_cell.length_b   1.000
_cell.length_c   1.000
_cell.angle_alpha   90.00
_cell.angle_beta   90.00
_cell.angle_gamma   90.00
#
_symmetry.space_group_name_H-M   'P 1'
#
loop_
_entity.id
_entity.type
_entity.pdbx_description
1 polymer ?
#
loop_
_entity_poly.entity_id
_entity_poly.type
_entity_poly.pdbx_seq_one_letter_code
_entity_poly.pdbx_strand_id
1 'polypeptide(L)' 'MKVHYIHATDPEKFDKNVNEFIKDKKVIDIKPYPMVDTNITGGFVNNSLRDFYLDCVVMYEEEK' A
#
# COMPACT_ATOMS: atom_id res chain seq x y z
N MET A 1 -3.56 -3.63 -19.70
CA MET A 1 -3.83 -3.41 -18.26
C MET A 1 -2.75 -4.11 -17.46
N LYS A 2 -2.11 -3.39 -16.54
CA LYS A 2 -1.12 -3.91 -15.59
C LYS A 2 -1.54 -3.57 -14.16
N VAL A 3 -1.01 -4.34 -13.22
CA VAL A 3 -1.30 -4.25 -11.80
C VAL A 3 0.03 -4.11 -11.05
N HIS A 4 0.11 -3.16 -10.14
CA HIS A 4 1.28 -2.94 -9.30
C HIS A 4 0.88 -2.87 -7.83
N TYR A 5 1.62 -3.57 -6.98
CA TYR A 5 1.40 -3.60 -5.54
C TYR A 5 2.38 -2.66 -4.85
N ILE A 6 1.87 -1.79 -3.98
CA ILE A 6 2.66 -0.83 -3.21
C ILE A 6 2.46 -1.15 -1.74
N HIS A 7 3.59 -1.35 -1.04
CA HIS A 7 3.67 -1.63 0.38
C HIS A 7 4.54 -0.59 1.08
N ALA A 8 4.04 -0.03 2.19
CA ALA A 8 4.82 0.83 3.05
C ALA A 8 4.39 0.70 4.52
N THR A 9 5.34 0.90 5.42
CA THR A 9 5.12 0.96 6.87
C THR A 9 4.97 2.40 7.39
N ASP A 10 5.15 3.38 6.52
CA ASP A 10 5.13 4.80 6.84
C ASP A 10 4.17 5.54 5.88
N PRO A 11 3.25 6.37 6.40
CA PRO A 11 2.25 7.05 5.60
C PRO A 11 2.82 8.08 4.62
N GLU A 12 3.86 8.82 5.00
CA GLU A 12 4.47 9.82 4.11
C GLU A 12 5.21 9.12 2.97
N LYS A 13 5.91 8.03 3.26
CA LYS A 13 6.58 7.19 2.27
C LYS A 13 5.57 6.49 1.35
N PHE A 14 4.43 6.05 1.88
CA PHE A 14 3.36 5.46 1.08
C PHE A 14 2.85 6.46 0.03
N ASP A 15 2.45 7.66 0.47
CA ASP A 15 1.90 8.69 -0.40
C ASP A 15 2.90 9.08 -1.50
N LYS A 16 4.16 9.27 -1.12
CA LYS A 16 5.25 9.54 -2.07
C LYS A 16 5.41 8.42 -3.10
N ASN A 17 5.46 7.16 -2.67
CA ASN A 17 5.64 6.02 -3.57
C ASN A 17 4.47 5.87 -4.55
N VAL A 18 3.23 6.06 -4.07
CA VAL A 18 2.03 6.02 -4.91
C VAL A 18 2.10 7.14 -5.95
N ASN A 19 2.34 8.39 -5.51
CA ASN A 19 2.41 9.55 -6.39
C ASN A 19 3.52 9.43 -7.44
N GLU A 20 4.73 9.01 -7.05
CA GLU A 20 5.83 8.76 -8.01
C GLU A 20 5.50 7.64 -8.99
N PHE A 21 4.80 6.59 -8.55
CA PHE A 21 4.43 5.50 -9.44
C PHE A 21 3.38 5.94 -10.47
N ILE A 22 2.36 6.71 -10.08
CA ILE A 22 1.23 7.05 -10.95
C ILE A 22 1.47 8.26 -11.85
N LYS A 23 2.48 9.09 -11.55
CA LYS A 23 2.74 10.38 -12.23
C LYS A 23 2.72 10.30 -13.76
N ASP A 24 3.33 9.26 -14.31
CA ASP A 24 3.50 9.07 -15.76
C ASP A 24 2.70 7.86 -16.27
N LYS A 25 1.64 7.47 -15.56
CA LYS A 25 0.83 6.30 -15.89
C LYS A 25 -0.64 6.68 -15.99
N LYS A 26 -1.33 6.11 -16.98
CA LYS A 26 -2.78 6.19 -17.06
C LYS A 26 -3.40 5.24 -16.04
N VAL A 27 -3.68 5.75 -14.84
CA VAL A 27 -4.32 4.99 -13.76
C VAL A 27 -5.77 4.69 -14.11
N ILE A 28 -6.15 3.41 -13.98
CA ILE A 28 -7.52 2.93 -14.13
C ILE A 28 -8.21 2.93 -12.77
N ASP A 29 -7.55 2.39 -11.75
CA ASP A 29 -8.13 2.22 -10.42
C ASP A 29 -7.03 2.05 -9.35
N ILE A 30 -7.31 2.48 -8.13
CA ILE A 30 -6.43 2.28 -6.97
C ILE A 30 -7.26 1.67 -5.85
N LYS A 31 -6.94 0.43 -5.47
CA LYS A 31 -7.61 -0.28 -4.39
C LYS A 31 -6.72 -0.28 -3.14
N PRO A 32 -7.06 0.49 -2.10
CA PRO A 32 -6.40 0.34 -0.82
C PRO A 32 -6.77 -1.01 -0.22
N TYR A 33 -5.79 -1.72 0.32
CA TYR A 33 -6.03 -2.87 1.16
C TYR A 33 -6.26 -2.38 2.59
N PRO A 34 -7.28 -2.92 3.28
CA PRO A 34 -7.49 -2.57 4.68
C PRO A 34 -6.22 -2.93 5.45
N MET A 35 -5.79 -2.01 6.32
CA MET A 35 -4.68 -2.26 7.24
C MET A 35 -4.96 -3.57 7.98
N VAL A 36 -4.15 -4.60 7.72
CA VAL A 36 -4.28 -5.86 8.45
C VAL A 36 -3.64 -5.64 9.81
N ASP A 37 -4.48 -5.53 10.84
CA ASP A 37 -4.01 -5.58 12.22
C ASP A 37 -3.54 -7.01 12.50
N THR A 38 -2.23 -7.22 12.51
CA THR A 38 -1.62 -8.55 12.71
C THR A 38 -1.78 -9.07 14.15
N ASN A 39 -2.50 -8.36 15.04
CA ASN A 39 -2.75 -8.79 16.43
C ASN A 39 -3.70 -9.99 16.61
N ILE A 40 -4.32 -10.55 15.57
CA ILE A 40 -5.36 -11.58 15.77
C ILE A 40 -4.80 -13.00 16.02
N THR A 41 -3.48 -13.22 15.90
CA THR A 41 -2.91 -14.56 16.17
C THR A 41 -1.99 -14.57 17.38
N GLY A 42 -2.56 -14.88 18.54
CA GLY A 42 -1.83 -15.55 19.63
C GLY A 42 -0.96 -14.66 20.52
N GLY A 43 -1.62 -13.85 21.35
CA GLY A 43 -1.18 -13.45 22.69
C GLY A 43 0.32 -13.31 22.95
N PHE A 44 0.91 -12.15 22.65
CA PHE A 44 1.94 -11.53 23.48
C PHE A 44 1.93 -10.04 23.13
N VAL A 45 1.31 -9.26 24.02
CA VAL A 45 1.24 -7.80 23.93
C VAL A 45 2.66 -7.26 24.14
N ASN A 46 3.37 -6.97 23.07
CA ASN A 46 4.52 -6.07 23.11
C ASN A 46 4.04 -4.72 22.58
N ASN A 47 3.62 -3.87 23.51
CA ASN A 47 2.97 -2.59 23.31
C ASN A 47 3.93 -1.49 22.79
N SER A 48 4.84 -1.80 21.87
CA SER A 48 5.88 -0.86 21.45
C SER A 48 5.98 -0.57 19.95
N LEU A 49 5.38 -1.35 19.06
CA LEU A 49 5.34 -1.01 17.63
C LEU A 49 4.05 -1.55 17.02
N ARG A 50 3.03 -0.69 16.89
CA ARG A 50 1.95 -0.96 15.95
C ARG A 50 2.52 -0.72 14.56
N ASP A 51 3.12 -1.74 13.95
CA ASP A 51 3.51 -1.70 12.55
C ASP A 51 2.22 -1.69 11.71
N PHE A 52 1.68 -0.49 11.48
CA PHE A 52 0.60 -0.29 10.52
C PHE A 52 1.19 -0.39 9.12
N TYR A 53 0.79 -1.41 8.38
CA TYR A 53 1.14 -1.53 6.97
C TYR A 53 0.06 -0.85 6.11
N LEU A 54 0.52 0.02 5.21
CA LEU A 54 -0.27 0.66 4.18
C LEU A 54 0.00 -0.07 2.86
N ASP A 55 -1.03 -0.76 2.40
CA ASP A 55 -1.00 -1.56 1.19
C ASP A 55 -2.01 -1.02 0.18
N CYS A 56 -1.61 -0.91 -1.08
CA CYS A 56 -2.56 -0.70 -2.16
C CYS A 56 -2.15 -1.41 -3.44
N VAL A 57 -3.15 -1.61 -4.29
CA VAL A 57 -2.95 -2.07 -5.66
C VAL A 57 -3.35 -0.96 -6.61
N VAL A 58 -2.42 -0.61 -7.49
CA VAL A 58 -2.62 0.33 -8.57
C VAL A 58 -2.81 -0.45 -9.87
N MET A 59 -3.94 -0.23 -10.53
CA MET A 59 -4.24 -0.74 -11.86
C MET A 59 -4.03 0.38 -12.88
N TYR A 60 -3.25 0.13 -13.93
CA TYR A 60 -2.89 1.15 -14.92
C TYR A 60 -2.79 0.58 -16.34
N GLU A 61 -2.90 1.46 -17.33
CA GLU A 61 -2.56 1.17 -18.73
C GLU A 61 -1.10 1.57 -18.99
N GLU A 62 -0.37 0.69 -19.64
CA GLU A 62 0.96 1.01 -20.13
C GLU A 62 0.79 1.70 -21.48
N GLU A 63 1.16 2.98 -21.57
CA GLU A 63 1.22 3.67 -22.86
C GLU A 63 2.34 3.02 -23.69
N LYS A 64 2.01 2.66 -24.93
CA LYS A 64 2.85 1.94 -25.87
C LYS A 64 3.82 2.85 -26.59
#